data_AF-A0AA43JKL9-F1
#
_entry.id   AF-A0AA43JKL9-F1
#
_cell.length_a   1.000
_cell.length_b   1.000
_cell.length_c   1.000
_cell.angle_alpha   90.00
_cell.angle_beta   90.00
_cell.angle_gamma   90.00
#
_symmetry.space_group_name_H-M   'P 1'
#
loop_
_entity.id
_entity.type
_entity.pdbx_description
1 polymer ?
#
loop_
_entity_poly.entity_id
_entity_poly.type
_entity_poly.pdbx_seq_one_letter_code
_entity_poly.pdbx_strand_id
1 'polypeptide(L)'
;MLIVLFLLGGVLAIMIPRISFEEDLRSTGRKLIGLLRTLQGDAASKQTPLRLYLDLDRGLYWLMLVEGTEERLPLDPAWKTPRSLPESIRLTEISIGQEKHMSGRVGISFFTNGRIEPVTLYLMDSKNNLLGLAVDSLTGGIRVSDERFDIPRNRFIPDRVRTLLKARPQTGAAGSAIGGIPNPQ
;
A
#
# COMPACT_ATOMS: atom_id res chain seq x y z
N MET A 1 5.57 51.05 -28.41
CA MET A 1 4.24 50.52 -27.97
C MET A 1 4.19 48.99 -27.94
N LEU A 2 4.77 48.28 -28.91
CA LEU A 2 4.76 46.81 -28.95
C LEU A 2 5.47 46.15 -27.75
N ILE A 3 6.61 46.71 -27.30
CA ILE A 3 7.32 46.27 -26.09
C ILE A 3 6.48 46.45 -24.82
N VAL A 4 5.68 47.51 -24.74
CA VAL A 4 4.79 47.77 -23.59
C VAL A 4 3.66 46.76 -23.57
N LEU A 5 3.07 46.43 -24.73
CA LEU A 5 2.08 45.36 -24.84
C LEU A 5 2.66 43.99 -24.49
N PHE A 6 3.88 43.70 -24.91
CA PHE A 6 4.56 42.43 -24.61
C PHE A 6 4.88 42.30 -23.13
N LEU A 7 5.38 43.37 -22.50
CA LEU A 7 5.64 43.41 -21.06
C LEU A 7 4.35 43.31 -20.25
N LEU A 8 3.29 44.01 -20.65
CA LEU A 8 2.01 43.96 -19.96
C LEU A 8 1.36 42.57 -20.08
N GLY A 9 1.45 41.93 -21.26
CA GLY A 9 0.99 40.55 -21.47
C GLY A 9 1.80 39.52 -20.68
N GLY A 10 3.13 39.69 -20.62
CA GLY A 10 4.01 38.81 -19.85
C GLY A 10 3.73 38.86 -18.34
N VAL A 11 3.48 40.05 -17.79
CA VAL A 11 3.11 40.21 -16.37
C VAL A 11 1.73 39.61 -16.08
N LEU A 12 0.75 39.78 -16.98
CA LEU A 12 -0.58 39.18 -16.83
C LEU A 12 -0.54 37.64 -16.84
N ALA A 13 0.35 37.03 -17.63
CA ALA A 13 0.54 35.58 -17.68
C ALA A 13 1.11 35.00 -16.37
N ILE A 14 1.95 35.78 -15.67
CA ILE A 14 2.50 35.41 -14.35
C ILE A 14 1.44 35.59 -13.26
N MET A 15 0.53 36.55 -13.47
CA MET A 15 -0.52 36.91 -12.52
C MET A 15 -1.76 36.01 -12.60
N ILE A 16 -1.78 35.00 -13.48
CA ILE A 16 -2.85 33.98 -13.48
C ILE A 16 -2.83 33.32 -12.10
N PRO A 17 -3.85 33.56 -11.25
CA PRO A 17 -3.92 32.87 -9.98
C PRO A 17 -4.00 31.38 -10.31
N ARG A 18 -3.07 30.58 -9.75
CA ARG A 18 -3.22 29.12 -9.72
C ARG A 18 -4.43 28.83 -8.84
N ILE A 19 -5.63 28.92 -9.41
CA ILE A 19 -6.86 28.48 -8.77
C ILE A 19 -6.78 26.96 -8.76
N SER A 20 -6.10 26.41 -7.76
CA SER A 20 -6.27 25.00 -7.41
C SER A 20 -7.67 24.88 -6.83
N PHE A 21 -8.59 24.28 -7.57
CA PHE A 21 -9.79 23.73 -6.97
C PHE A 21 -9.32 22.62 -6.03
N GLU A 22 -9.05 22.95 -4.77
CA GLU A 22 -8.67 21.96 -3.76
C GLU A 22 -9.80 20.94 -3.71
N GLU A 23 -9.55 19.73 -4.23
CA GLU A 23 -10.46 18.63 -3.98
C GLU A 23 -10.41 18.33 -2.48
N ASP A 24 -11.59 18.25 -1.86
CA ASP A 24 -11.73 17.88 -0.46
C ASP A 24 -11.21 16.46 -0.24
N LEU A 25 -10.42 16.27 0.81
CA LEU A 25 -9.91 14.99 1.29
C LEU A 25 -11.02 13.93 1.38
N ARG A 26 -12.22 14.32 1.86
CA ARG A 26 -13.37 13.42 1.97
C ARG A 26 -13.90 13.00 0.59
N SER A 27 -13.90 13.91 -0.38
CA SER A 27 -14.30 13.63 -1.76
C SER A 27 -13.32 12.64 -2.42
N THR A 28 -12.02 12.89 -2.30
CA THR A 28 -10.98 12.00 -2.84
C THR A 28 -11.00 10.63 -2.16
N GLY A 29 -11.18 10.60 -0.84
CA GLY A 29 -11.40 9.35 -0.10
C GLY A 29 -12.60 8.56 -0.63
N ARG A 30 -13.74 9.22 -0.85
CA ARG A 30 -14.93 8.59 -1.45
C ARG A 30 -14.66 8.06 -2.87
N LYS A 31 -13.95 8.81 -3.71
CA LYS A 31 -13.55 8.36 -5.05
C LYS A 31 -12.68 7.11 -4.97
N LEU A 32 -11.71 7.08 -4.05
CA LEU A 32 -10.84 5.94 -3.84
C LEU A 32 -11.63 4.71 -3.33
N ILE A 33 -12.55 4.89 -2.38
CA ILE A 33 -13.47 3.83 -1.94
C ILE A 33 -14.27 3.27 -3.11
N GLY A 34 -14.83 4.14 -3.95
CA GLY A 34 -15.57 3.76 -5.15
C GLY A 34 -14.70 2.96 -6.13
N LEU A 35 -13.46 3.39 -6.33
CA LEU A 35 -12.48 2.70 -7.15
C LEU A 35 -12.18 1.30 -6.60
N LEU A 36 -11.89 1.17 -5.31
CA LEU A 36 -11.62 -0.13 -4.68
C LEU A 36 -12.81 -1.09 -4.85
N ARG A 37 -14.05 -0.62 -4.62
CA ARG A 37 -15.26 -1.44 -4.82
C ARG A 37 -15.49 -1.82 -6.28
N THR A 38 -15.20 -0.91 -7.20
CA THR A 38 -15.34 -1.17 -8.64
C THR A 38 -14.36 -2.25 -9.07
N LEU A 39 -13.09 -2.15 -8.66
CA LEU A 39 -12.07 -3.15 -8.96
C LEU A 39 -12.38 -4.51 -8.32
N GLN A 40 -12.94 -4.52 -7.11
CA GLN A 40 -13.42 -5.73 -6.45
C GLN A 40 -14.53 -6.42 -7.25
N GLY A 41 -15.54 -5.65 -7.70
CA GLY A 41 -16.61 -6.15 -8.55
C GLY A 41 -16.13 -6.61 -9.91
N ASP A 42 -15.18 -5.89 -10.51
CA ASP A 42 -14.56 -6.24 -11.79
C ASP A 42 -13.78 -7.55 -11.69
N ALA A 43 -12.95 -7.71 -10.67
CA ALA A 43 -12.19 -8.94 -10.46
C ALA A 43 -13.11 -10.16 -10.28
N ALA A 44 -14.20 -9.98 -9.53
CA ALA A 44 -15.18 -11.04 -9.29
C ALA A 44 -16.01 -11.37 -10.54
N SER A 45 -16.52 -10.36 -11.25
CA SER A 45 -17.39 -10.56 -12.41
C SER A 45 -16.62 -11.09 -13.63
N LYS A 46 -15.42 -10.58 -13.88
CA LYS A 46 -14.57 -10.96 -15.02
C LYS A 46 -13.70 -12.17 -14.72
N GLN A 47 -13.75 -12.71 -13.49
CA GLN A 47 -12.90 -13.83 -13.04
C GLN A 47 -11.41 -13.61 -13.36
N THR A 48 -10.96 -12.36 -13.26
CA THR A 48 -9.58 -11.97 -13.57
C THR A 48 -8.99 -11.26 -12.36
N PRO A 49 -7.94 -11.81 -11.72
CA PRO A 49 -7.30 -11.12 -10.60
C PRO A 49 -6.68 -9.80 -11.07
N LEU A 50 -6.79 -8.77 -10.22
CA LEU A 50 -6.27 -7.43 -10.52
C LEU A 50 -5.26 -7.02 -9.46
N ARG A 51 -4.37 -6.10 -9.82
CA ARG A 51 -3.47 -5.43 -8.89
C ARG A 51 -3.47 -3.94 -9.11
N LEU A 52 -3.81 -3.19 -8.07
CA LEU A 52 -3.73 -1.73 -8.05
C LEU A 52 -2.39 -1.32 -7.44
N TYR A 53 -1.55 -0.67 -8.21
CA TYR A 53 -0.33 -0.06 -7.70
C TYR A 53 -0.59 1.37 -7.25
N LEU A 54 -0.02 1.72 -6.11
CA LEU A 54 -0.02 3.05 -5.52
C LEU A 54 1.43 3.48 -5.30
N ASP A 55 1.82 4.60 -5.88
CA ASP A 55 3.12 5.24 -5.68
C ASP A 55 2.95 6.38 -4.67
N LEU A 56 3.44 6.17 -3.45
CA LEU A 56 3.31 7.11 -2.34
C LEU A 56 4.13 8.38 -2.58
N ASP A 57 5.23 8.26 -3.33
CA ASP A 57 6.17 9.37 -3.55
C ASP A 57 5.61 10.36 -4.57
N ARG A 58 4.93 9.84 -5.60
CA ARG A 58 4.39 10.65 -6.71
C ARG A 58 2.90 10.91 -6.62
N GLY A 59 2.18 10.22 -5.72
CA GLY A 59 0.73 10.27 -5.66
C GLY A 59 0.06 9.70 -6.91
N LEU A 60 0.67 8.67 -7.52
CA LEU A 60 0.17 8.04 -8.74
C LEU A 60 -0.42 6.66 -8.45
N TYR A 61 -1.38 6.23 -9.26
CA TYR A 61 -1.91 4.88 -9.21
C TYR A 61 -2.26 4.33 -10.59
N TRP A 62 -2.09 3.02 -10.77
CA TRP A 62 -2.42 2.33 -12.02
C TRP A 62 -2.84 0.89 -11.74
N LEU A 63 -3.58 0.32 -12.69
CA LEU A 63 -4.14 -1.02 -12.60
C LEU A 63 -3.35 -1.98 -13.50
N MET A 64 -3.14 -3.19 -13.02
CA MET A 64 -2.63 -4.32 -13.79
C MET A 64 -3.60 -5.50 -13.67
N LEU A 65 -3.78 -6.25 -14.75
CA LEU A 65 -4.36 -7.58 -14.78
C LEU A 65 -3.28 -8.59 -14.36
N VAL A 66 -3.64 -9.59 -13.57
CA VAL A 66 -2.72 -10.67 -13.17
C VAL A 66 -3.13 -11.95 -13.88
N GLU A 67 -2.29 -12.42 -14.81
CA GLU A 67 -2.49 -13.66 -15.56
C GLU A 67 -1.40 -14.67 -15.17
N GLY A 68 -1.74 -15.56 -14.23
CA GLY A 68 -0.77 -16.48 -13.65
C GLY A 68 0.31 -15.72 -12.86
N THR A 69 1.55 -15.73 -13.37
CA THR A 69 2.68 -15.00 -12.80
C THR A 69 2.99 -13.69 -13.53
N GLU A 70 2.30 -13.39 -14.63
CA GLU A 70 2.53 -12.19 -15.42
C GLU A 70 1.53 -11.08 -15.07
N GLU A 71 1.98 -9.83 -15.19
CA GLU A 71 1.13 -8.65 -15.07
C GLU A 71 0.97 -7.98 -16.43
N ARG A 72 -0.27 -7.67 -16.82
CA ARG A 72 -0.62 -7.06 -18.10
C ARG A 72 -1.43 -5.79 -17.93
N LEU A 73 -1.27 -4.84 -18.84
CA LEU A 73 -2.08 -3.63 -18.84
C LEU A 73 -3.54 -3.96 -19.20
N PRO A 74 -4.53 -3.38 -18.50
CA PRO A 74 -5.92 -3.51 -18.88
C PRO A 74 -6.19 -2.97 -20.29
N LEU A 75 -7.11 -3.63 -21.01
CA LEU A 75 -7.53 -3.17 -22.35
C LEU A 75 -8.33 -1.87 -22.30
N ASP A 76 -8.96 -1.57 -21.17
CA ASP A 76 -9.71 -0.34 -20.95
C ASP A 76 -8.78 0.89 -21.12
N PRO A 77 -9.09 1.80 -22.07
CA PRO A 77 -8.32 3.02 -22.30
C PRO A 77 -8.08 3.85 -21.04
N ALA A 78 -9.00 3.79 -20.07
CA ALA A 78 -8.93 4.55 -18.83
C ALA A 78 -7.77 4.13 -17.92
N TRP A 79 -7.12 2.98 -18.18
CA TRP A 79 -6.00 2.45 -17.40
C TRP A 79 -4.68 2.39 -18.17
N LYS A 80 -4.63 2.89 -19.42
CA LYS A 80 -3.40 2.92 -20.23
C LYS A 80 -2.32 3.82 -19.64
N THR A 81 -2.71 4.82 -18.86
CA THR A 81 -1.80 5.78 -18.23
C THR A 81 -2.02 5.80 -16.72
N PRO A 82 -0.95 5.97 -15.92
CA PRO A 82 -1.08 6.23 -14.49
C PRO A 82 -1.97 7.44 -14.21
N ARG A 83 -2.80 7.34 -13.20
CA ARG A 83 -3.67 8.41 -12.73
C ARG A 83 -3.06 9.06 -11.51
N SER A 84 -3.29 10.36 -11.32
CA SER A 84 -2.79 11.10 -10.17
C SER A 84 -3.89 11.32 -9.13
N LEU A 85 -3.48 11.38 -7.88
CA LEU A 85 -4.25 12.03 -6.82
C LEU A 85 -4.25 13.55 -7.03
N PRO A 86 -5.22 14.29 -6.48
CA PRO A 86 -5.17 15.74 -6.44
C PRO A 86 -3.89 16.24 -5.77
N GLU A 87 -3.29 17.32 -6.26
CA GLU A 87 -2.01 17.85 -5.74
C GLU A 87 -2.06 18.21 -4.25
N SER A 88 -3.24 18.54 -3.74
CA SER A 88 -3.47 18.85 -2.31
C SER A 88 -3.48 17.62 -1.41
N ILE A 89 -3.47 16.40 -1.95
CA ILE A 89 -3.66 15.16 -1.20
C ILE A 89 -2.51 14.20 -1.44
N ARG A 90 -1.94 13.69 -0.34
CA ARG A 90 -0.83 12.74 -0.36
C ARG A 90 -1.19 11.44 0.34
N LEU A 91 -0.63 10.34 -0.16
CA LEU A 91 -0.60 9.07 0.56
C LEU A 91 0.54 9.13 1.58
N THR A 92 0.22 9.08 2.87
CA THR A 92 1.23 9.13 3.93
C THR A 92 1.73 7.75 4.33
N GLU A 93 0.85 6.75 4.22
CA GLU A 93 1.11 5.41 4.73
C GLU A 93 0.15 4.42 4.10
N ILE A 94 0.68 3.26 3.70
CA ILE A 94 -0.11 2.10 3.30
C ILE A 94 0.40 0.90 4.10
N SER A 95 -0.52 0.17 4.73
CA SER A 95 -0.21 -1.05 5.47
C SER A 95 -0.91 -2.23 4.82
N ILE A 96 -0.15 -3.27 4.47
CA ILE A 96 -0.66 -4.55 3.96
C ILE A 96 -0.28 -5.63 4.96
N GLY A 97 -1.27 -6.27 5.57
CA GLY A 97 -1.03 -7.27 6.62
C GLY A 97 -0.31 -6.67 7.85
N GLN A 98 0.99 -6.93 7.98
CA GLN A 98 1.85 -6.36 9.03
C GLN A 98 2.93 -5.42 8.48
N GLU A 99 3.06 -5.35 7.16
CA GLU A 99 4.04 -4.49 6.50
C GLU A 99 3.46 -3.09 6.36
N LYS A 100 4.28 -2.10 6.65
CA LYS A 100 3.93 -0.68 6.62
C LYS A 100 4.89 0.04 5.69
N HIS A 101 4.33 0.74 4.72
CA HIS A 101 5.05 1.50 3.72
C HIS A 101 4.73 2.98 3.90
N MET A 102 5.77 3.81 3.97
CA MET A 102 5.65 5.28 4.03
C MET A 102 6.19 5.97 2.78
N SER A 103 6.74 5.19 1.85
CA SER A 103 7.30 5.65 0.58
C SER A 103 7.29 4.50 -0.44
N GLY A 104 7.59 4.82 -1.69
CA GLY A 104 7.71 3.85 -2.77
C GLY A 104 6.38 3.37 -3.33
N ARG A 105 6.40 2.19 -3.96
CA ARG A 105 5.26 1.59 -4.65
C ARG A 105 4.72 0.41 -3.87
N VAL A 106 3.40 0.35 -3.75
CA VAL A 106 2.67 -0.71 -3.06
C VAL A 106 1.58 -1.25 -3.96
N GLY A 107 1.51 -2.57 -4.12
CA GLY A 107 0.49 -3.24 -4.91
C GLY A 107 -0.59 -3.86 -4.02
N ILE A 108 -1.85 -3.54 -4.27
CA ILE A 108 -3.01 -4.13 -3.59
C ILE A 108 -3.66 -5.15 -4.52
N SER A 109 -3.80 -6.38 -4.06
CA SER A 109 -4.38 -7.48 -4.83
C SER A 109 -5.90 -7.55 -4.71
N PHE A 110 -6.58 -7.78 -5.84
CA PHE A 110 -8.02 -8.07 -5.92
C PHE A 110 -8.19 -9.48 -6.47
N PHE A 111 -8.96 -10.29 -5.76
CA PHE A 111 -9.11 -11.71 -6.04
C PHE A 111 -10.44 -11.99 -6.75
N THR A 112 -10.48 -13.06 -7.55
CA THR A 112 -11.66 -13.46 -8.35
C THR A 112 -12.86 -13.91 -7.51
N ASN A 113 -12.65 -14.17 -6.21
CA ASN A 113 -13.72 -14.44 -5.25
C ASN A 113 -14.33 -13.16 -4.64
N GLY A 114 -14.00 -11.98 -5.18
CA GLY A 114 -14.50 -10.70 -4.69
C GLY A 114 -13.84 -10.23 -3.40
N ARG A 115 -12.70 -10.79 -3.00
CA ARG A 115 -11.91 -10.29 -1.87
C ARG A 115 -10.89 -9.27 -2.33
N ILE A 116 -10.60 -8.33 -1.44
CA ILE A 116 -9.49 -7.40 -1.57
C ILE A 116 -8.45 -7.80 -0.52
N GLU A 117 -7.17 -7.71 -0.87
CA GLU A 117 -6.08 -7.85 0.07
C GLU A 117 -6.25 -6.89 1.26
N PRO A 118 -6.13 -7.36 2.52
CA PRO A 118 -6.32 -6.51 3.68
C PRO A 118 -5.32 -5.36 3.69
N VAL A 119 -5.84 -4.14 3.54
CA VAL A 119 -5.03 -2.94 3.39
C VAL A 119 -5.59 -1.79 4.21
N THR A 120 -4.71 -1.01 4.83
CA THR A 120 -5.03 0.26 5.46
C THR A 120 -4.27 1.37 4.75
N LEU A 121 -4.98 2.37 4.24
CA LEU A 121 -4.42 3.53 3.56
C LEU A 121 -4.66 4.77 4.42
N TYR A 122 -3.67 5.65 4.47
CA TYR A 122 -3.78 6.96 5.08
C TYR A 122 -3.52 8.04 4.05
N LEU A 123 -4.51 8.88 3.84
CA LEU A 123 -4.46 10.08 3.03
C LEU A 123 -4.32 11.29 3.95
N MET A 124 -3.63 12.33 3.49
CA MET A 124 -3.55 13.59 4.21
C MET A 124 -3.62 14.75 3.23
N ASP A 125 -4.30 15.82 3.62
CA ASP A 125 -4.38 17.05 2.83
C ASP A 125 -3.26 18.05 3.18
N SER A 126 -3.26 19.20 2.49
CA SER A 126 -2.34 20.32 2.71
C SER A 126 -2.44 20.95 4.11
N LYS A 127 -3.55 20.71 4.82
CA LYS A 127 -3.85 21.23 6.16
C LYS A 127 -3.53 20.21 7.26
N ASN A 128 -2.92 19.08 6.91
CA ASN A 128 -2.63 17.95 7.78
C ASN A 128 -3.87 17.24 8.36
N ASN A 129 -5.03 17.34 7.72
CA ASN A 129 -6.18 16.52 8.07
C ASN A 129 -5.94 15.09 7.59
N LEU A 130 -6.11 14.11 8.48
CA LEU A 130 -5.90 12.70 8.19
C LEU A 130 -7.23 12.06 7.75
N LEU A 131 -7.14 11.15 6.78
CA LEU A 131 -8.22 10.24 6.43
C LEU A 131 -7.67 8.82 6.29
N GLY A 132 -8.06 7.95 7.20
CA GLY A 132 -7.81 6.52 7.17
C GLY A 132 -8.89 5.76 6.39
N LEU A 133 -8.47 4.84 5.53
CA LEU A 133 -9.30 3.86 4.84
C LEU A 133 -8.80 2.45 5.17
N ALA A 134 -9.62 1.60 5.80
CA ALA A 134 -9.25 0.23 6.11
C ALA A 134 -10.18 -0.76 5.44
N VAL A 135 -9.61 -1.70 4.68
CA VAL A 135 -10.34 -2.78 4.03
C VAL A 135 -10.36 -4.01 4.94
N ASP A 136 -11.57 -4.43 5.31
CA ASP A 136 -11.78 -5.56 6.20
C ASP A 136 -11.53 -6.89 5.47
N SER A 137 -10.67 -7.72 6.08
CA SER A 137 -10.22 -8.99 5.49
C SER A 137 -11.30 -10.05 5.34
N LEU A 138 -12.38 -9.96 6.13
CA LEU A 138 -13.42 -10.99 6.25
C LEU A 138 -14.64 -10.64 5.40
N THR A 139 -15.06 -9.38 5.46
CA THR A 139 -16.28 -8.88 4.81
C THR A 139 -16.01 -8.15 3.50
N GLY A 140 -14.76 -7.72 3.26
CA GLY A 140 -14.43 -6.80 2.15
C GLY A 140 -15.00 -5.39 2.34
N GLY A 141 -15.59 -5.09 3.51
CA GLY A 141 -16.10 -3.77 3.85
C GLY A 141 -14.97 -2.76 3.99
N ILE A 142 -15.22 -1.52 3.57
CA ILE A 142 -14.24 -0.43 3.69
C ILE A 142 -14.68 0.49 4.82
N ARG A 143 -13.88 0.57 5.87
CA ARG A 143 -14.03 1.47 7.01
C ARG A 143 -13.31 2.77 6.73
N VAL A 144 -13.86 3.88 7.23
CA VAL A 144 -13.31 5.22 7.10
C VAL A 144 -13.17 5.82 8.49
N SER A 145 -12.06 6.52 8.73
CA SER A 145 -11.79 7.17 10.01
C SER A 145 -11.03 8.47 9.77
N ASP A 146 -11.35 9.52 10.53
CA ASP A 146 -10.58 10.77 10.53
C ASP A 146 -9.37 10.67 11.51
N GLU A 147 -9.24 9.51 12.17
CA GLU A 147 -8.14 9.12 13.07
C GLU A 147 -7.41 7.86 12.57
N ARG A 148 -6.22 7.59 13.10
CA ARG A 148 -5.51 6.34 12.84
C ARG A 148 -6.32 5.16 13.37
N PHE A 149 -6.45 4.10 12.58
CA PHE A 149 -7.02 2.86 13.08
C PHE A 149 -6.08 2.25 14.12
N ASP A 150 -6.63 1.94 15.29
CA ASP A 150 -5.93 1.15 16.29
C ASP A 150 -5.67 -0.25 15.72
N ILE A 151 -4.41 -0.51 15.36
CA ILE A 151 -3.95 -1.87 15.06
C ILE A 151 -3.91 -2.58 16.42
N PRO A 152 -4.64 -3.69 16.64
CA PRO A 152 -4.46 -4.48 17.85
C PRO A 152 -3.01 -5.00 17.86
N ARG A 153 -2.15 -4.32 18.64
CA ARG A 153 -0.85 -4.84 19.05
C ARG A 153 -1.15 -6.16 19.77
N ASN A 154 -0.51 -7.23 19.34
CA ASN A 154 -0.53 -8.55 19.95
C ASN A 154 -1.60 -9.52 19.41
N ARG A 155 -1.30 -10.12 18.25
CA ARG A 155 -1.77 -11.49 18.00
C ARG A 155 -0.92 -12.38 18.93
N PHE A 156 -1.49 -12.77 20.07
CA PHE A 156 -0.92 -13.69 21.04
C PHE A 156 -0.19 -14.82 20.30
N ILE A 157 1.13 -14.92 20.44
CA ILE A 157 1.83 -16.18 20.15
C ILE A 157 1.42 -17.10 21.30
N PRO A 158 0.63 -18.16 21.07
CA PRO A 158 0.30 -19.09 22.13
C PRO A 158 1.60 -19.65 22.71
N ASP A 159 1.73 -19.73 24.04
CA ASP A 159 2.96 -20.21 24.69
C ASP A 159 3.41 -21.58 24.17
N ARG A 160 2.46 -22.38 23.65
CA ARG A 160 2.70 -23.67 23.01
C ARG A 160 3.61 -23.62 21.77
N VAL A 161 3.75 -22.47 21.11
CA VAL A 161 4.59 -22.34 19.90
C VAL A 161 5.99 -21.81 20.25
N ARG A 162 6.16 -21.16 21.42
CA ARG A 162 7.47 -20.68 21.90
C ARG A 162 8.44 -21.81 22.24
N THR A 163 7.92 -22.98 22.63
CA THR A 163 8.74 -24.17 22.91
C THR A 163 9.38 -24.75 21.66
N LEU A 164 8.76 -24.58 20.48
CA LEU A 164 9.27 -25.07 19.20
C LEU A 164 10.31 -24.16 18.56
N LEU A 165 10.38 -22.89 18.99
CA LEU A 165 11.36 -21.90 18.52
C LEU A 165 12.68 -21.95 19.30
N LYS A 166 12.76 -22.71 20.40
CA LYS A 166 14.04 -23.01 21.05
C LYS A 166 14.75 -24.10 20.26
N ALA A 167 15.82 -23.68 19.58
CA ALA A 167 16.67 -24.50 18.76
C ALA A 167 17.12 -25.81 19.43
N ARG A 168 17.19 -26.86 18.60
CA ARG A 168 17.87 -28.14 18.88
C ARG A 168 19.20 -27.92 19.61
N PRO A 169 19.47 -28.62 20.72
CA PRO A 169 20.82 -28.71 21.25
C PRO A 169 21.74 -29.29 20.17
N GLN A 170 22.87 -28.63 19.95
CA GLN A 170 23.96 -29.14 19.14
C GLN A 170 24.48 -30.43 19.81
N THR A 171 24.20 -31.58 19.21
CA THR A 171 24.81 -32.84 19.58
C THR A 171 26.27 -32.81 19.15
N GLY A 172 27.18 -32.68 20.12
CA GLY A 172 28.62 -32.68 19.88
C GLY A 172 29.44 -32.94 21.15
N ALA A 173 29.65 -34.23 21.43
CA ALA A 173 30.76 -34.83 22.18
C ALA A 173 31.01 -34.43 23.67
N ALA A 174 30.43 -35.22 24.58
CA ALA A 174 31.15 -35.73 25.76
C ALA A 174 31.86 -37.03 25.30
N GLY A 175 33.15 -37.30 25.55
CA GLY A 175 33.86 -37.19 26.81
C GLY A 175 34.05 -38.61 27.38
N SER A 176 34.92 -39.42 26.77
CA SER A 176 35.37 -40.70 27.35
C SER A 176 36.77 -40.52 27.93
N ALA A 177 36.86 -40.55 29.26
CA ALA A 177 38.10 -40.66 29.99
C ALA A 177 38.40 -42.14 30.32
N ILE A 178 39.68 -42.39 30.65
CA ILE A 178 40.25 -43.45 31.50
C ILE A 178 41.20 -44.43 30.77
N GLY A 179 42.49 -44.35 31.11
CA GLY A 179 43.26 -45.54 31.53
C GLY A 179 44.63 -45.79 30.87
N GLY A 180 45.72 -45.43 31.56
CA GLY A 180 46.89 -46.30 31.82
C GLY A 180 47.92 -46.64 30.73
N ILE A 181 49.11 -45.99 30.82
CA ILE A 181 50.53 -46.47 30.77
C ILE A 181 50.76 -47.98 30.45
N PRO A 182 51.82 -48.46 29.71
CA PRO A 182 53.20 -47.93 29.63
C PRO A 182 53.89 -47.87 28.24
N ASN A 183 55.00 -47.13 28.22
CA ASN A 183 56.13 -47.23 27.28
C ASN A 183 56.78 -48.63 27.37
N PRO A 184 57.21 -49.25 26.25
CA PRO A 184 58.67 -49.36 26.09
C PRO A 184 59.19 -49.45 24.64
N GLN A 185 60.48 -49.08 24.55
CA GLN A 185 61.52 -49.31 23.51
C GLN A 185 61.54 -48.38 22.31
#